data_AF-A0A918E6Z2-F1
#
_entry.id   AF-A0A918E6Z2-F1
#
_cell.length_a   1.000
_cell.length_b   1.000
_cell.length_c   1.000
_cell.angle_alpha   90.00
_cell.angle_beta   90.00
_cell.angle_gamma   90.00
#
_symmetry.space_group_name_H-M   'P 1'
#
loop_
_entity.id
_entity.type
_entity.pdbx_description
1 polymer ?
#
loop_
_entity_poly.entity_id
_entity_poly.type
_entity_poly.pdbx_seq_one_letter_code
_entity_poly.pdbx_strand_id
1 'polypeptide(L)'
;MFLGRDARQALADYLDQERPGDAAASAGPAALLLSAASIAAHRPDGRLSARSINTIVGEIGRLHDAQMPDPDRKLGTLRPHDARHTFAYGLSQACGHNRAELERRLGHANDRYLRLYTNPPDDIAADYVEDL
;
A
#
# COMPACT_ATOMS: atom_id res chain seq x y z
N MET A 1 2.35 -11.91 9.61
CA MET A 1 2.91 -10.71 8.93
C MET A 1 3.61 -9.88 9.99
N PHE A 2 4.84 -9.42 9.74
CA PHE A 2 5.54 -8.48 10.61
C PHE A 2 5.43 -7.07 10.02
N LEU A 3 5.26 -6.06 10.87
CA LEU A 3 5.24 -4.66 10.45
C LEU A 3 6.65 -4.06 10.58
N GLY A 4 7.10 -3.32 9.56
CA GLY A 4 8.33 -2.52 9.63
C GLY A 4 8.24 -1.42 10.70
N ARG A 5 9.37 -0.77 11.01
CA ARG A 5 9.40 0.31 12.03
C ARG A 5 8.40 1.41 11.71
N ASP A 6 8.43 1.92 10.49
CA ASP A 6 7.60 3.06 10.09
C ASP A 6 6.11 2.71 10.07
N ALA A 7 5.78 1.50 9.61
CA ALA A 7 4.40 0.99 9.66
C ALA A 7 3.88 0.83 11.10
N ARG A 8 4.75 0.41 12.04
CA ARG A 8 4.39 0.36 13.47
C ARG A 8 4.20 1.75 14.05
N GLN A 9 5.06 2.71 13.72
CA GLN A 9 4.94 4.09 14.20
C GLN A 9 3.66 4.74 13.67
N ALA A 10 3.41 4.68 12.37
CA ALA A 10 2.20 5.22 11.77
C ALA A 10 0.93 4.59 12.36
N LEU A 11 0.95 3.30 12.65
CA LEU A 11 -0.16 2.64 13.31
C LEU A 11 -0.34 3.11 14.76
N ALA A 12 0.76 3.25 15.52
CA ALA A 12 0.71 3.74 16.89
C ALA A 12 0.15 5.17 16.95
N ASP A 13 0.60 6.04 16.05
CA ASP A 13 0.13 7.43 15.95
C ASP A 13 -1.37 7.49 15.68
N TYR A 14 -1.87 6.71 14.71
CA TYR A 14 -3.30 6.62 14.43
C TYR A 14 -4.10 6.07 15.62
N LEU A 15 -3.60 5.02 16.28
CA LEU A 15 -4.27 4.40 17.42
C LEU A 15 -4.39 5.34 18.63
N ASP A 16 -3.42 6.23 18.82
CA ASP A 16 -3.38 7.17 19.93
C ASP A 16 -4.17 8.45 19.63
N GLN A 17 -4.02 9.01 18.43
CA GLN A 17 -4.48 10.38 18.13
C GLN A 17 -5.86 10.43 17.48
N GLU A 18 -6.17 9.53 16.55
CA GLU A 18 -7.36 9.63 15.69
C GLU A 18 -8.40 8.57 16.04
N ARG A 19 -7.94 7.32 16.22
CA ARG A 19 -8.78 6.15 16.42
C ARG A 19 -9.77 6.24 17.58
N PRO A 20 -9.47 6.87 18.74
CA PRO A 20 -10.45 6.99 19.83
C PRO A 20 -11.69 7.81 19.42
N GLY A 21 -11.50 8.90 18.69
CA GLY A 21 -12.60 9.75 18.21
C GLY A 21 -13.47 9.02 17.20
N ASP A 22 -12.84 8.37 16.22
CA ASP A 22 -13.54 7.61 15.17
C ASP A 22 -14.33 6.42 15.75
N ALA A 23 -13.79 5.80 16.79
CA ALA A 23 -14.46 4.73 17.52
C ALA A 23 -15.69 5.21 18.27
N ALA A 24 -15.60 6.37 18.95
CA ALA A 24 -16.73 6.94 19.68
C ALA A 24 -17.90 7.32 18.74
N ALA A 25 -17.59 7.65 17.48
CA ALA A 25 -18.58 7.93 16.45
C ALA A 25 -19.19 6.67 15.80
N SER A 26 -18.69 5.47 16.13
CA SER A 26 -19.06 4.20 15.49
C SER A 26 -19.75 3.24 16.47
N ALA A 27 -20.75 2.50 15.99
CA ALA A 27 -21.45 1.49 16.79
C ALA A 27 -20.72 0.13 16.73
N GLY A 28 -20.05 -0.24 17.83
CA GLY A 28 -19.33 -1.52 17.93
C GLY A 28 -18.11 -1.65 17.01
N PRO A 29 -17.13 -0.71 17.07
CA PRO A 29 -16.04 -0.65 16.10
C PRO A 29 -15.01 -1.79 16.27
N ALA A 30 -15.16 -2.84 15.47
CA ALA A 30 -14.24 -3.99 15.44
C ALA A 30 -13.10 -3.85 14.42
N ALA A 31 -13.24 -2.98 13.41
CA ALA A 31 -12.21 -2.77 12.40
C ALA A 31 -11.07 -1.90 12.94
N LEU A 32 -9.84 -2.14 12.46
CA LEU A 32 -8.68 -1.33 12.82
C LEU A 32 -8.83 0.10 12.30
N LEU A 33 -9.01 0.25 10.99
CA LEU A 33 -9.24 1.52 10.32
C LEU A 33 -10.74 1.82 10.24
N LEU A 34 -11.12 2.99 10.71
CA LEU A 34 -12.51 3.46 10.76
C LEU A 34 -12.69 4.69 9.87
N SER A 35 -13.94 5.03 9.61
CA SER A 35 -14.31 6.30 9.01
C SER A 35 -14.08 7.39 10.02
N ALA A 36 -13.53 8.52 9.57
CA ALA A 36 -13.28 9.65 10.46
C ALA A 36 -14.57 10.13 11.11
N ALA A 37 -14.55 10.50 12.40
CA ALA A 37 -15.71 11.00 13.12
C ALA A 37 -16.33 12.27 12.49
N SER A 38 -15.53 13.02 11.72
CA SER A 38 -15.93 14.23 11.01
C SER A 38 -16.78 13.98 9.77
N ILE A 39 -16.90 12.72 9.32
CA ILE A 39 -17.70 12.35 8.16
C ILE A 39 -18.80 11.34 8.55
N ALA A 40 -19.95 11.43 7.89
CA ALA A 40 -20.99 10.43 8.08
C ALA A 40 -20.49 9.05 7.60
N ALA A 41 -20.32 8.12 8.53
CA ALA A 41 -19.90 6.77 8.20
C ALA A 41 -20.96 6.06 7.34
N HIS A 42 -20.55 5.47 6.23
CA HIS A 42 -21.45 4.67 5.40
C HIS A 42 -21.89 3.36 6.06
N ARG A 43 -21.15 2.90 7.07
CA ARG A 43 -21.46 1.69 7.84
C ARG A 43 -21.56 2.03 9.32
N PRO A 44 -22.54 1.47 10.05
CA PRO A 44 -22.68 1.70 11.49
C PRO A 44 -21.44 1.31 12.29
N ASP A 45 -20.71 0.28 11.87
CA ASP A 45 -19.48 -0.19 12.53
C ASP A 45 -18.24 0.68 12.23
N GLY A 46 -18.41 1.75 11.44
CA GLY A 46 -17.35 2.66 11.03
C GLY A 46 -16.39 2.09 9.99
N ARG A 47 -16.52 0.82 9.58
CA ARG A 47 -15.53 0.16 8.72
C ARG A 47 -15.42 0.86 7.37
N LEU A 48 -14.19 1.26 7.02
CA LEU A 48 -13.89 1.79 5.69
C LEU A 48 -14.24 0.79 4.58
N SER A 49 -14.89 1.29 3.53
CA SER A 49 -15.12 0.52 2.31
C SER A 49 -13.86 0.46 1.45
N ALA A 50 -13.74 -0.55 0.58
CA ALA A 50 -12.65 -0.59 -0.40
C ALA A 50 -12.63 0.67 -1.29
N ARG A 51 -13.81 1.23 -1.62
CA ARG A 51 -13.91 2.48 -2.36
C ARG A 51 -13.29 3.64 -1.58
N SER A 52 -13.61 3.77 -0.28
CA SER A 52 -13.04 4.80 0.59
C SER A 52 -11.51 4.70 0.66
N ILE A 53 -10.98 3.48 0.77
CA ILE A 53 -9.52 3.26 0.76
C ILE A 53 -8.90 3.68 -0.59
N ASN A 54 -9.53 3.33 -1.71
CA ASN A 54 -9.07 3.78 -3.04
C ASN A 54 -9.10 5.30 -3.16
N THR A 55 -10.14 5.96 -2.65
CA THR A 55 -10.24 7.43 -2.64
C THR A 55 -9.12 8.05 -1.82
N ILE A 56 -8.85 7.57 -0.60
CA ILE A 56 -7.78 8.08 0.26
C ILE A 56 -6.42 7.94 -0.43
N VAL A 57 -6.12 6.76 -1.00
CA VAL A 57 -4.84 6.54 -1.68
C VAL A 57 -4.69 7.38 -2.94
N GLY A 58 -5.75 7.50 -3.74
CA GLY A 58 -5.75 8.37 -4.92
C GLY A 58 -5.52 9.84 -4.55
N GLU A 59 -6.12 10.29 -3.45
CA GLU A 59 -5.96 11.66 -2.95
C GLU A 59 -4.53 11.93 -2.47
N ILE A 60 -3.88 10.97 -1.79
CA ILE A 60 -2.46 11.05 -1.42
C ILE A 60 -1.60 11.25 -2.68
N GLY A 61 -1.82 10.46 -3.74
CA GLY A 61 -1.10 10.61 -5.01
C GLY A 61 -1.33 11.97 -5.65
N ARG A 62 -2.58 12.45 -5.67
CA ARG A 62 -2.93 13.78 -6.21
C ARG A 62 -2.24 14.91 -5.44
N LEU A 63 -2.23 14.84 -4.11
CA LEU A 63 -1.59 15.85 -3.26
C LEU A 63 -0.07 15.84 -3.40
N HIS A 64 0.53 14.66 -3.57
CA HIS A 64 1.95 14.51 -3.88
C HIS A 64 2.29 15.19 -5.21
N ASP A 65 1.58 14.85 -6.28
CA ASP A 65 1.88 15.36 -7.63
C ASP A 65 1.66 16.87 -7.76
N ALA A 66 0.76 17.44 -6.98
CA ALA A 66 0.56 18.88 -6.89
C ALA A 66 1.77 19.62 -6.26
N GLN A 67 2.54 18.93 -5.41
CA GLN A 67 3.72 19.47 -4.73
C GLN A 67 5.04 19.05 -5.40
N MET A 68 4.99 18.17 -6.41
CA MET A 68 6.17 17.66 -7.09
C MET A 68 6.47 18.48 -8.35
N PRO A 69 7.55 19.30 -8.36
CA PRO A 69 7.89 20.15 -9.50
C PRO A 69 8.47 19.35 -10.67
N ASP A 70 9.12 18.22 -10.36
CA ASP A 70 9.71 17.32 -11.35
C ASP A 70 8.63 16.42 -11.98
N PRO A 71 8.33 16.57 -13.29
CA PRO A 71 7.29 15.80 -13.95
C PRO A 71 7.59 14.29 -13.97
N ASP A 72 8.87 13.89 -14.00
CA ASP A 72 9.26 12.48 -14.09
C ASP A 72 9.08 11.75 -12.74
N ARG A 73 8.88 12.50 -11.66
CA ARG A 73 8.63 11.99 -10.31
C ARG A 73 7.15 11.95 -9.94
N LYS A 74 6.25 12.33 -10.85
CA LYS A 74 4.81 12.26 -10.62
C LYS A 74 4.35 10.81 -10.60
N LEU A 75 3.44 10.51 -9.68
CA LEU A 75 2.89 9.17 -9.48
C LEU A 75 1.71 8.90 -10.42
N GLY A 76 1.03 9.95 -10.90
CA GLY A 76 -0.19 9.82 -11.67
C GLY A 76 -1.32 9.23 -10.81
N THR A 77 -2.00 8.21 -11.35
CA THR A 77 -3.10 7.55 -10.60
C THR A 77 -2.54 6.52 -9.63
N LEU A 78 -2.36 6.92 -8.36
CA LEU A 78 -1.96 6.03 -7.29
C LEU A 78 -3.13 5.17 -6.79
N ARG A 79 -2.94 3.85 -6.72
CA ARG A 79 -3.92 2.88 -6.21
C ARG A 79 -3.31 2.04 -5.08
N PRO A 80 -4.14 1.48 -4.16
CA PRO A 80 -3.64 0.64 -3.07
C PRO A 80 -2.80 -0.55 -3.54
N HIS A 81 -3.09 -1.09 -4.73
CA HIS A 81 -2.35 -2.22 -5.27
C HIS A 81 -0.93 -1.84 -5.72
N ASP A 82 -0.69 -0.59 -6.11
CA ASP A 82 0.63 -0.13 -6.55
C ASP A 82 1.64 -0.21 -5.39
N ALA A 83 1.22 0.08 -4.15
CA ALA A 83 2.05 -0.13 -2.95
C ALA A 83 2.41 -1.61 -2.73
N ARG A 84 1.49 -2.54 -3.04
CA ARG A 84 1.79 -3.98 -2.99
C ARG A 84 2.77 -4.37 -4.09
N HIS A 85 2.66 -3.80 -5.29
CA HIS A 85 3.62 -4.01 -6.36
C HIS A 85 5.02 -3.52 -5.97
N THR A 86 5.14 -2.30 -5.45
CA THR A 86 6.41 -1.74 -4.99
C THR A 86 7.03 -2.60 -3.89
N PHE A 87 6.24 -3.04 -2.90
CA PHE A 87 6.73 -3.93 -1.84
C PHE A 87 7.22 -5.27 -2.39
N ALA A 88 6.45 -5.89 -3.29
CA ALA A 88 6.81 -7.17 -3.89
C ALA A 88 8.10 -7.09 -4.71
N TYR A 89 8.26 -6.01 -5.50
CA TYR A 89 9.49 -5.76 -6.25
C TYR A 89 10.69 -5.55 -5.32
N GLY A 90 10.58 -4.68 -4.31
CA GLY A 90 11.67 -4.45 -3.35
C GLY A 90 12.04 -5.70 -2.56
N LEU A 91 11.05 -6.53 -2.20
CA LEU A 91 11.29 -7.82 -1.56
C LEU A 91 12.03 -8.79 -2.49
N SER A 92 11.62 -8.85 -3.76
CA SER A 92 12.24 -9.67 -4.82
C SER A 92 13.73 -9.36 -4.95
N GLN A 93 14.09 -8.08 -4.99
CA GLN A 93 15.49 -7.63 -5.01
C GLN A 93 16.22 -8.03 -3.73
N ALA A 94 15.63 -7.76 -2.56
CA ALA A 94 16.27 -8.03 -1.26
C ALA A 94 16.51 -9.52 -0.98
N CYS A 95 15.68 -10.41 -1.53
CA CYS A 95 15.84 -11.85 -1.37
C CYS A 95 16.51 -12.55 -2.55
N GLY A 96 17.10 -11.80 -3.50
CA GLY A 96 17.74 -12.37 -4.70
C GLY A 96 16.78 -13.24 -5.51
N HIS A 97 15.53 -12.78 -5.67
CA HIS A 97 14.45 -13.49 -6.34
C HIS A 97 14.10 -14.86 -5.74
N ASN A 98 14.44 -15.10 -4.47
CA ASN A 98 14.05 -16.33 -3.77
C ASN A 98 12.53 -16.47 -3.69
N ARG A 99 12.03 -17.39 -4.51
CA ARG A 99 10.61 -17.63 -4.70
C ARG A 99 9.87 -18.09 -3.43
N ALA A 100 10.48 -18.94 -2.61
CA ALA A 100 9.83 -19.44 -1.39
C ALA A 100 9.60 -18.32 -0.36
N GLU A 101 10.50 -17.35 -0.30
CA GLU A 101 10.35 -16.18 0.57
C GLU A 101 9.29 -15.20 0.05
N LEU A 102 9.23 -15.02 -1.28
CA LEU A 102 8.18 -14.24 -1.92
C LEU A 102 6.79 -14.84 -1.69
N GLU A 103 6.63 -16.15 -1.85
CA GLU A 103 5.38 -16.87 -1.56
C GLU A 103 4.95 -16.67 -0.11
N ARG A 104 5.88 -16.88 0.84
CA ARG A 104 5.63 -16.75 2.28
C ARG A 104 5.17 -15.34 2.67
N ARG A 105 5.81 -14.29 2.15
CA ARG A 105 5.53 -12.91 2.57
C ARG A 105 4.40 -12.24 1.82
N LEU A 106 4.20 -12.59 0.54
CA LEU A 106 3.11 -12.03 -0.26
C LEU A 106 1.80 -12.82 -0.11
N GLY A 107 1.85 -14.03 0.46
CA GLY A 107 0.69 -14.88 0.67
C GLY A 107 0.02 -15.33 -0.63
N HIS A 108 0.80 -15.45 -1.71
CA HIS A 108 0.29 -15.93 -3.00
C HIS A 108 0.32 -17.46 -3.05
N ALA A 109 -0.82 -18.07 -3.34
CA ALA A 109 -0.92 -19.50 -3.63
C ALA A 109 -0.67 -19.85 -5.12
N ASN A 110 -0.37 -18.86 -5.98
CA ASN A 110 -0.29 -19.03 -7.43
C ASN A 110 0.98 -18.42 -8.03
N ASP A 111 1.81 -19.29 -8.61
CA ASP A 111 3.03 -19.03 -9.40
C ASP A 111 2.99 -17.87 -10.37
N ARG A 112 1.84 -17.66 -11.02
CA ARG A 112 1.70 -16.68 -12.09
C ARG A 112 1.95 -15.26 -11.58
N TYR A 113 1.58 -14.97 -10.33
CA TYR A 113 1.78 -13.65 -9.75
C TYR A 113 3.22 -13.39 -9.34
N LEU A 114 4.00 -14.43 -9.00
CA LEU A 114 5.41 -14.27 -8.66
C LEU A 114 6.25 -13.87 -9.88
N ARG A 115 5.95 -14.45 -11.04
CA ARG A 115 6.60 -14.10 -12.32
C ARG A 115 6.44 -12.62 -12.68
N LEU A 116 5.33 -12.00 -12.28
CA LEU A 116 5.08 -10.57 -12.50
C LEU A 116 5.96 -9.67 -11.63
N TYR A 117 6.44 -10.17 -10.48
CA TYR A 117 7.26 -9.41 -9.52
C TYR A 117 8.76 -9.73 -9.61
N THR A 118 9.14 -10.84 -10.25
CA THR A 118 10.54 -11.23 -10.49
C THR A 118 11.06 -10.77 -11.85
N ASN A 119 10.18 -10.36 -12.76
CA ASN A 119 10.61 -9.77 -14.02
C ASN A 119 10.85 -8.27 -13.80
N PRO A 120 12.05 -7.75 -14.10
CA PRO A 120 12.26 -6.32 -14.14
C PRO A 120 11.32 -5.69 -15.19
N PRO A 121 10.85 -4.44 -14.99
CA PRO A 121 10.18 -3.71 -16.06
C PRO A 121 11.10 -3.59 -17.28
N ASP A 122 10.52 -3.55 -18.49
CA ASP A 122 11.25 -3.71 -19.76
C ASP A 122 12.41 -2.70 -19.94
N ASP A 123 12.30 -1.53 -19.29
CA ASP A 123 13.33 -0.49 -19.24
C ASP A 123 14.58 -0.91 -18.42
N ILE A 124 14.42 -1.67 -17.34
CA ILE A 124 15.53 -2.26 -16.57
C ILE A 124 16.05 -3.54 -17.26
N ALA A 125 15.21 -4.27 -17.98
CA ALA A 125 15.62 -5.44 -18.76
C ALA A 125 16.50 -5.06 -19.97
N ALA A 126 16.28 -3.89 -20.57
CA ALA A 126 17.06 -3.37 -21.69
C ALA A 126 18.52 -3.09 -21.31
N ASP A 127 18.79 -2.55 -20.11
CA ASP A 127 20.15 -2.29 -19.61
C ASP A 127 20.99 -3.59 -19.48
N TYR A 128 20.36 -4.76 -19.26
CA TYR A 128 21.07 -6.04 -19.18
C TYR A 128 21.50 -6.59 -20.55
N VAL A 129 20.95 -6.08 -21.66
CA VAL A 129 21.29 -6.52 -23.03
C VAL A 129 22.44 -5.70 -23.61
N GLU A 130 22.66 -4.47 -23.12
CA GLU A 130 23.76 -3.60 -23.57
C GLU A 130 25.15 -4.06 -23.04
N ASP A 131 25.18 -4.95 -22.04
CA ASP A 131 26.41 -5.54 -21.46
C ASP A 131 26.65 -7.03 -21.86
N LEU A 132 25.98 -7.53 -22.92
CA LEU A 132 26.16 -8.89 -23.48
C LEU A 132 27.04 -8.93 -24.74
#